data_AF-A0A852U8S6-F1
#
_entry.id   AF-A0A852U8S6-F1
#
_cell.length_a   1.000
_cell.length_b   1.000
_cell.length_c   1.000
_cell.angle_alpha   90.00
_cell.angle_beta   90.00
_cell.angle_gamma   90.00
#
_symmetry.space_group_name_H-M   'P 1'
#
loop_
_entity.id
_entity.type
_entity.pdbx_description
1 polymer ?
#
loop_
_entity_poly.entity_id
_entity_poly.type
_entity_poly.pdbx_seq_one_letter_code
_entity_poly.pdbx_strand_id
1 'polypeptide(L)'
;MTPPSVVLLHSPLATARQWGPLPEALADLGAAVAIAEIADDDRPPYAARYVARAALEIGRAALDPPVLLVAAGAAGPLLPQIGAAQRAAHRALSGYVLLDAPLPQPGTPTRAEIAAAQLRDAPGEPDARSRPPEFFTEPLPMPQDWPDAPCGYLLTDARHADCAHLAALRGWPVADLTTGRTGAGGPADVAAALLGLVDAPSGPSGPP
;
A
#
# COMPACT_ATOMS: atom_id res chain seq x y z
N MET A 1 -11.95 20.64 11.24
CA MET A 1 -11.79 19.58 10.22
C MET A 1 -11.27 18.36 10.96
N THR A 2 -11.84 17.18 10.72
CA THR A 2 -11.34 15.93 11.32
C THR A 2 -9.97 15.62 10.73
N PRO A 3 -8.96 15.25 11.54
CA PRO A 3 -7.65 14.86 11.01
C PRO A 3 -7.78 13.66 10.07
N PRO A 4 -6.99 13.56 8.99
CA PRO A 4 -7.00 12.40 8.14
C PRO A 4 -6.50 11.17 8.92
N SER A 5 -7.25 10.07 8.86
CA SER A 5 -6.89 8.81 9.49
C SER A 5 -6.09 7.94 8.52
N VAL A 6 -4.88 7.54 8.92
CA VAL A 6 -3.94 6.81 8.05
C VAL A 6 -3.48 5.53 8.76
N VAL A 7 -3.54 4.40 8.06
CA VAL A 7 -2.92 3.14 8.51
C VAL A 7 -1.78 2.75 7.58
N LEU A 8 -0.62 2.51 8.17
CA LEU A 8 0.59 2.08 7.49
C LEU A 8 0.77 0.54 7.59
N LEU A 9 0.79 -0.13 6.44
CA LEU A 9 0.93 -1.58 6.26
C LEU A 9 2.32 -1.92 5.69
N HIS A 10 3.23 -2.37 6.54
CA HIS A 10 4.61 -2.73 6.13
C HIS A 10 4.62 -3.94 5.18
N SER A 11 5.73 -4.23 4.52
CA SER A 11 5.83 -5.44 3.69
C SER A 11 5.67 -6.70 4.59
N PRO A 12 4.94 -7.76 4.18
CA PRO A 12 4.92 -9.03 4.90
C PRO A 12 6.34 -9.57 5.15
N LEU A 13 6.54 -10.20 6.31
CA LEU A 13 7.84 -10.64 6.83
C LEU A 13 8.87 -9.52 7.11
N ALA A 14 8.49 -8.24 6.89
CA ALA A 14 9.21 -7.09 7.43
C ALA A 14 8.64 -6.68 8.80
N THR A 15 9.02 -5.51 9.30
CA THR A 15 8.51 -4.98 10.57
C THR A 15 8.11 -3.51 10.41
N ALA A 16 7.39 -2.96 11.39
CA ALA A 16 7.06 -1.54 11.45
C ALA A 16 8.28 -0.60 11.34
N ARG A 17 9.49 -1.07 11.66
CA ARG A 17 10.74 -0.29 11.47
C ARG A 17 10.96 0.16 10.02
N GLN A 18 10.34 -0.51 9.04
CA GLN A 18 10.37 -0.09 7.64
C GLN A 18 9.90 1.36 7.45
N TRP A 19 9.00 1.85 8.29
CA TRP A 19 8.43 3.19 8.17
C TRP A 19 9.37 4.31 8.62
N GLY A 20 10.40 3.99 9.41
CA GLY A 20 11.33 4.98 9.94
C GLY A 20 10.58 6.19 10.53
N PRO A 21 10.92 7.44 10.15
CA PRO A 21 10.30 8.66 10.65
C PRO A 21 9.00 9.09 9.94
N LEU A 22 8.45 8.28 9.02
CA LEU A 22 7.22 8.63 8.31
C LEU A 22 5.99 8.81 9.22
N PRO A 23 5.76 7.97 10.26
CA PRO A 23 4.61 8.13 11.14
C PRO A 23 4.62 9.48 11.87
N GLU A 24 5.78 9.90 12.38
CA GLU A 24 5.96 11.21 13.02
C GLU A 24 5.73 12.35 12.02
N ALA A 25 6.27 12.24 10.79
CA ALA A 25 6.07 13.26 9.77
C ALA A 25 4.59 13.41 9.35
N LEU A 26 3.82 12.32 9.30
CA LEU A 26 2.37 12.36 9.06
C LEU A 26 1.63 12.99 10.24
N ALA A 27 2.02 12.68 11.47
CA ALA A 27 1.44 13.28 12.67
C ALA A 27 1.73 14.79 12.77
N ASP A 28 2.92 15.23 12.38
CA ASP A 28 3.30 16.65 12.29
C ASP A 28 2.46 17.42 11.27
N LEU A 29 1.97 16.74 10.22
CA LEU A 29 0.99 17.29 9.27
C LEU A 29 -0.46 17.19 9.76
N GLY A 30 -0.68 16.71 10.99
CA GLY A 30 -2.00 16.63 11.63
C GLY A 30 -2.79 15.37 11.31
N ALA A 31 -2.18 14.32 10.75
CA ALA A 31 -2.85 13.03 10.53
C ALA A 31 -2.93 12.21 11.82
N ALA A 32 -4.03 11.46 12.00
CA ALA A 32 -4.12 10.40 12.98
C ALA A 32 -3.54 9.11 12.37
N VAL A 33 -2.37 8.68 12.84
CA VAL A 33 -1.60 7.60 12.21
C VAL A 33 -1.57 6.36 13.10
N ALA A 34 -1.82 5.20 12.50
CA ALA A 34 -1.56 3.91 13.12
C ALA A 34 -0.66 3.06 12.22
N ILE A 35 0.19 2.24 12.85
CA ILE A 35 1.01 1.25 12.16
C ILE A 35 0.40 -0.11 12.45
N ALA A 36 0.14 -0.91 11.41
CA ALA A 36 -0.33 -2.28 11.60
C ALA A 36 0.88 -3.17 11.95
N GLU A 37 1.01 -3.56 13.22
CA GLU A 37 2.05 -4.47 13.70
C GLU A 37 1.69 -5.92 13.39
N ILE A 38 2.31 -6.49 12.36
CA ILE A 38 2.00 -7.84 11.87
C ILE A 38 3.22 -8.74 12.11
N ALA A 39 3.12 -9.57 13.16
CA ALA A 39 4.20 -10.48 13.57
C ALA A 39 3.87 -11.97 13.37
N ASP A 40 2.62 -12.30 13.04
CA ASP A 40 2.11 -13.68 12.98
C ASP A 40 2.14 -14.28 11.56
N ASP A 41 2.70 -13.57 10.59
CA ASP A 41 2.82 -13.96 9.18
C ASP A 41 4.10 -14.76 8.90
N ASP A 42 4.75 -15.31 9.91
CA ASP A 42 6.03 -16.05 9.82
C ASP A 42 5.93 -17.46 9.19
N ARG A 43 4.71 -17.90 8.88
CA ARG A 43 4.43 -19.25 8.34
C ARG A 43 3.25 -19.27 7.36
N PRO A 44 3.17 -20.28 6.47
CA PRO A 44 2.04 -20.42 5.57
C PRO A 44 0.70 -20.61 6.31
N PRO A 45 -0.44 -20.15 5.75
CA PRO A 45 -0.55 -19.27 4.58
C PRO A 45 -0.19 -17.81 4.92
N TYR A 46 0.83 -17.24 4.25
CA TYR A 46 1.41 -15.94 4.60
C TYR A 46 0.42 -14.79 4.35
N ALA A 47 -0.22 -14.76 3.18
CA ALA A 47 -1.17 -13.73 2.77
C ALA A 47 -2.39 -13.72 3.67
N ALA A 48 -3.01 -14.88 3.91
CA ALA A 48 -4.21 -14.97 4.73
C ALA A 48 -3.95 -14.55 6.17
N ARG A 49 -2.80 -14.92 6.75
CA ARG A 49 -2.40 -14.51 8.10
C ARG A 49 -2.12 -13.02 8.19
N TYR A 50 -1.41 -12.47 7.20
CA TYR A 50 -1.16 -11.04 7.10
C TYR A 50 -2.46 -10.24 7.00
N VAL A 51 -3.38 -10.62 6.10
CA VAL A 51 -4.68 -9.95 5.90
C VAL A 51 -5.52 -9.99 7.18
N ALA A 52 -5.60 -11.16 7.83
CA ALA A 52 -6.35 -11.31 9.08
C ALA A 52 -5.77 -10.43 10.20
N ARG A 53 -4.45 -10.42 10.36
CA ARG A 53 -3.78 -9.60 11.38
C ARG A 53 -3.94 -8.11 11.08
N ALA A 54 -3.72 -7.68 9.83
CA ALA A 54 -3.94 -6.30 9.40
C ALA A 54 -5.36 -5.83 9.72
N ALA A 55 -6.39 -6.65 9.44
CA ALA A 55 -7.76 -6.28 9.73
C ALA A 55 -8.05 -6.13 11.23
N LEU A 56 -7.39 -6.93 12.08
CA LEU A 56 -7.48 -6.79 13.53
C LEU A 56 -6.76 -5.53 14.04
N GLU A 57 -5.55 -5.26 13.55
CA GLU A 57 -4.78 -4.07 13.95
C GLU A 57 -5.47 -2.77 13.51
N ILE A 58 -6.04 -2.72 12.30
CA ILE A 58 -6.86 -1.58 11.84
C ILE A 58 -8.05 -1.37 12.78
N GLY A 59 -8.73 -2.45 13.20
CA GLY A 59 -9.84 -2.36 14.15
C GLY A 59 -9.40 -1.89 15.54
N ARG A 60 -8.24 -2.33 16.02
CA ARG A 60 -7.66 -1.93 17.32
C ARG A 60 -7.23 -0.47 17.35
N ALA A 61 -6.76 0.06 16.24
CA ALA A 61 -6.34 1.45 16.13
C ALA A 61 -7.48 2.45 16.41
N ALA A 62 -8.73 2.02 16.18
CA ALA A 62 -9.95 2.80 16.47
C ALA A 62 -9.91 4.24 15.90
N LEU A 63 -9.33 4.40 14.71
CA LEU A 63 -9.25 5.67 14.00
C LEU A 63 -10.63 6.10 13.49
N ASP A 64 -10.87 7.41 13.46
CA ASP A 64 -12.11 7.96 12.90
C ASP A 64 -12.19 7.69 11.39
N PRO A 65 -13.30 7.11 10.89
CA PRO A 65 -13.46 6.92 9.45
C PRO A 65 -13.73 8.25 8.71
N PRO A 66 -13.40 8.34 7.40
CA PRO A 66 -12.84 7.26 6.58
C PRO A 66 -11.31 7.09 6.74
N VAL A 67 -10.83 5.85 6.64
CA VAL A 67 -9.40 5.51 6.86
C VAL A 67 -8.67 5.32 5.52
N LEU A 68 -7.49 5.91 5.40
CA LEU A 68 -6.56 5.69 4.29
C LEU A 68 -5.66 4.49 4.60
N LEU A 69 -5.61 3.51 3.69
CA LEU A 69 -4.66 2.40 3.81
C LEU A 69 -3.44 2.63 2.92
N VAL A 70 -2.24 2.59 3.52
CA VAL A 70 -0.98 2.78 2.82
C VAL A 70 -0.20 1.47 2.90
N ALA A 71 0.07 0.83 1.76
CA ALA A 71 0.80 -0.43 1.72
C ALA A 71 2.14 -0.27 1.02
N ALA A 72 3.19 -0.82 1.65
CA ALA A 72 4.54 -0.83 1.09
C ALA A 72 4.98 -2.22 0.63
N GLY A 73 5.78 -2.28 -0.45
CA GLY A 73 6.36 -3.51 -0.96
C GLY A 73 5.33 -4.62 -1.19
N ALA A 74 5.58 -5.82 -0.65
CA ALA A 74 4.74 -6.99 -0.88
C ALA A 74 3.35 -6.94 -0.19
N ALA A 75 3.03 -5.87 0.56
CA ALA A 75 1.67 -5.63 1.05
C ALA A 75 0.74 -5.06 -0.02
N GLY A 76 1.27 -4.41 -1.07
CA GLY A 76 0.48 -3.80 -2.14
C GLY A 76 -0.56 -4.75 -2.76
N PRO A 77 -0.16 -5.95 -3.21
CA PRO A 77 -1.09 -6.94 -3.76
C PRO A 77 -2.14 -7.47 -2.77
N LEU A 78 -1.99 -7.23 -1.46
CA LEU A 78 -2.92 -7.70 -0.42
C LEU A 78 -4.00 -6.66 -0.09
N LEU A 79 -3.83 -5.41 -0.51
CA LEU A 79 -4.81 -4.34 -0.28
C LEU A 79 -6.25 -4.72 -0.67
N PRO A 80 -6.52 -5.44 -1.79
CA PRO A 80 -7.88 -5.85 -2.12
C PRO A 80 -8.56 -6.67 -1.03
N GLN A 81 -7.85 -7.62 -0.44
CA GLN A 81 -8.39 -8.47 0.62
C GLN A 81 -8.50 -7.73 1.95
N ILE A 82 -7.56 -6.84 2.25
CA ILE A 82 -7.60 -6.00 3.45
C ILE A 82 -8.79 -5.03 3.38
N GLY A 83 -9.00 -4.41 2.22
CA GLY A 83 -10.12 -3.52 1.92
C GLY A 83 -11.47 -4.23 2.05
N ALA A 84 -11.59 -5.41 1.44
CA ALA A 84 -12.78 -6.26 1.59
C ALA A 84 -13.08 -6.59 3.05
N ALA A 85 -12.05 -6.91 3.86
CA ALA A 85 -12.20 -7.15 5.28
C ALA A 85 -12.65 -5.90 6.07
N GLN A 86 -12.17 -4.70 5.71
CA GLN A 86 -12.60 -3.46 6.37
C GLN A 86 -14.07 -3.16 6.07
N ARG A 87 -14.49 -3.33 4.81
CA ARG A 87 -15.87 -3.12 4.40
C ARG A 87 -16.84 -4.12 5.03
N ALA A 88 -16.45 -5.39 5.10
CA ALA A 88 -17.22 -6.42 5.81
C ALA A 88 -17.38 -6.08 7.30
N ALA A 89 -16.44 -5.33 7.87
CA ALA A 89 -16.51 -4.80 9.24
C ALA A 89 -17.10 -3.38 9.33
N HIS A 90 -17.77 -2.90 8.28
CA HIS A 90 -18.41 -1.58 8.18
C HIS A 90 -17.49 -0.38 8.44
N ARG A 91 -16.20 -0.51 8.11
CA ARG A 91 -15.23 0.59 8.17
C ARG A 91 -15.09 1.25 6.81
N ALA A 92 -15.44 2.53 6.73
CA ALA A 92 -15.28 3.32 5.51
C ALA A 92 -13.80 3.61 5.26
N LEU A 93 -13.38 3.47 4.01
CA LEU A 93 -12.04 3.77 3.55
C LEU A 93 -12.05 5.04 2.69
N SER A 94 -11.07 5.93 2.90
CA SER A 94 -10.92 7.12 2.06
C SER A 94 -10.18 6.79 0.77
N GLY A 95 -9.38 5.73 0.79
CA GLY A 95 -8.70 5.21 -0.37
C GLY A 95 -7.54 4.28 -0.01
N TYR A 96 -6.71 4.03 -1.01
CA TYR A 96 -5.54 3.18 -0.95
C TYR A 96 -4.34 3.88 -1.57
N VAL A 97 -3.20 3.89 -0.88
CA VAL A 97 -1.93 4.35 -1.46
C VAL A 97 -0.94 3.19 -1.50
N LEU A 98 -0.39 2.94 -2.67
CA LEU A 98 0.72 2.01 -2.87
C LEU A 98 2.02 2.79 -2.83
N LEU A 99 2.84 2.56 -1.80
CA LEU A 99 4.17 3.13 -1.67
C LEU A 99 5.19 2.11 -2.13
N ASP A 100 5.83 2.33 -3.28
CA ASP A 100 6.91 1.45 -3.75
C ASP A 100 6.51 -0.04 -3.71
N ALA A 101 5.32 -0.34 -4.22
CA ALA A 101 4.65 -1.62 -4.04
C ALA A 101 4.08 -2.13 -5.38
N PRO A 102 4.22 -3.44 -5.70
CA PRO A 102 3.53 -4.00 -6.85
C PRO A 102 2.01 -3.84 -6.76
N LEU A 103 1.37 -3.59 -7.90
CA LEU A 103 -0.06 -3.40 -7.97
C LEU A 103 -0.79 -4.75 -7.95
N PRO A 104 -1.98 -4.84 -7.32
CA PRO A 104 -2.85 -5.99 -7.47
C PRO A 104 -3.13 -6.31 -8.94
N GLN A 105 -3.20 -7.61 -9.24
CA GLN A 105 -3.53 -8.13 -10.56
C GLN A 105 -4.81 -8.98 -10.50
N PRO A 106 -5.68 -8.91 -11.52
CA PRO A 106 -6.86 -9.76 -11.61
C PRO A 106 -6.53 -11.26 -11.59
N GLY A 107 -7.48 -12.07 -11.12
CA GLY A 107 -7.35 -13.52 -11.05
C GLY A 107 -6.84 -13.99 -9.68
N THR A 108 -5.91 -14.96 -9.70
CA THR A 108 -5.30 -15.58 -8.51
C THR A 108 -3.77 -15.66 -8.63
N PRO A 109 -3.08 -14.58 -9.06
CA PRO A 109 -1.64 -14.62 -9.28
C PRO A 109 -0.89 -14.85 -7.98
N THR A 110 0.30 -15.42 -8.10
CA THR A 110 1.27 -15.53 -7.02
C THR A 110 2.13 -14.26 -6.91
N ARG A 111 2.81 -14.05 -5.78
CA ARG A 111 3.76 -12.94 -5.63
C ARG A 111 4.89 -13.02 -6.66
N ALA A 112 5.33 -14.23 -7.00
CA ALA A 112 6.35 -14.45 -8.03
C ALA A 112 5.90 -13.96 -9.41
N GLU A 113 4.68 -14.28 -9.82
CA GLU A 113 4.12 -13.85 -11.11
C GLU A 113 3.93 -12.33 -11.17
N ILE A 114 3.42 -11.74 -10.09
CA ILE A 114 3.31 -10.28 -9.95
C ILE A 114 4.68 -9.61 -10.09
N ALA A 115 5.69 -10.11 -9.36
CA ALA A 115 7.04 -9.57 -9.42
C ALA A 115 7.64 -9.69 -10.82
N ALA A 116 7.51 -10.85 -11.48
CA ALA A 116 7.98 -11.06 -12.84
C ALA A 116 7.31 -10.10 -13.85
N ALA A 117 6.06 -9.72 -13.61
CA ALA A 117 5.31 -8.81 -14.48
C ALA A 117 5.62 -7.31 -14.23
N GLN A 118 6.03 -6.92 -13.01
CA GLN A 118 6.04 -5.51 -12.59
C GLN A 118 7.39 -5.01 -12.05
N LEU A 119 8.32 -5.91 -11.74
CA LEU A 119 9.60 -5.60 -11.11
C LEU A 119 10.78 -6.10 -11.97
N ARG A 120 10.63 -6.18 -13.29
CA ARG A 120 11.61 -6.78 -14.20
C ARG A 120 13.00 -6.17 -14.10
N ASP A 121 13.06 -4.85 -13.96
CA ASP A 121 14.31 -4.08 -13.92
C ASP A 121 14.75 -3.72 -12.50
N ALA A 122 14.00 -4.17 -11.48
CA ALA A 122 14.35 -3.96 -10.08
C ALA A 122 15.32 -5.05 -9.62
N PRO A 123 16.49 -4.72 -9.04
CA PRO A 123 17.19 -5.70 -8.23
C PRO A 123 16.24 -6.14 -7.11
N GLY A 124 16.03 -7.45 -6.96
CA GLY A 124 15.09 -7.99 -5.96
C GLY A 124 15.35 -7.39 -4.58
N GLU A 125 14.28 -7.11 -3.81
CA GLU A 125 14.40 -6.49 -2.49
C GLU A 125 15.52 -7.18 -1.69
N PRO A 126 16.37 -6.44 -0.97
CA PRO A 126 17.48 -7.05 -0.22
C PRO A 126 17.01 -8.13 0.76
N ASP A 127 15.77 -8.01 1.25
CA ASP A 127 15.11 -8.99 2.12
C ASP A 127 14.32 -10.09 1.38
N ALA A 128 14.03 -9.92 0.07
CA ALA A 128 13.31 -10.94 -0.70
C ALA A 128 14.09 -12.26 -0.79
N ARG A 129 15.43 -12.24 -0.76
CA ARG A 129 16.24 -13.47 -0.78
C ARG A 129 16.15 -14.27 0.51
N SER A 130 15.72 -13.65 1.61
CA SER A 130 15.58 -14.29 2.92
C SER A 130 14.21 -14.94 3.12
N ARG A 131 13.23 -14.67 2.25
CA ARG A 131 11.85 -15.16 2.41
C ARG A 131 11.72 -16.62 1.95
N PRO A 132 10.93 -17.45 2.66
CA PRO A 132 10.68 -18.83 2.26
C PRO A 132 10.04 -18.95 0.86
N PRO A 133 10.36 -19.98 0.06
CA PRO A 133 9.78 -20.15 -1.28
C PRO A 133 8.24 -20.13 -1.32
N GLU A 134 7.59 -20.71 -0.31
CA GLU A 134 6.13 -20.80 -0.18
C GLU A 134 5.47 -19.41 -0.04
N PHE A 135 6.22 -18.41 0.43
CA PHE A 135 5.76 -17.03 0.45
C PHE A 135 5.47 -16.52 -0.96
N PHE A 136 6.31 -16.90 -1.93
CA PHE A 136 6.25 -16.40 -3.29
C PHE A 136 5.21 -17.10 -4.15
N THR A 137 4.92 -18.37 -3.86
CA THR A 137 4.04 -19.24 -4.65
C THR A 137 2.60 -19.29 -4.12
N GLU A 138 2.32 -18.64 -2.99
CA GLU A 138 0.96 -18.53 -2.46
C GLU A 138 0.05 -17.72 -3.41
N PRO A 139 -1.12 -18.27 -3.80
CA PRO A 139 -2.07 -17.56 -4.65
C PRO A 139 -2.73 -16.38 -3.93
N LEU A 140 -2.86 -15.24 -4.63
CA LEU A 140 -3.49 -14.02 -4.13
C LEU A 140 -4.80 -13.78 -4.90
N PRO A 141 -5.95 -14.32 -4.46
CA PRO A 141 -7.23 -14.02 -5.10
C PRO A 141 -7.54 -12.52 -4.99
N MET A 142 -8.08 -11.93 -6.04
CA MET A 142 -8.58 -10.55 -6.01
C MET A 142 -10.11 -10.53 -5.90
N PRO A 143 -10.70 -9.79 -4.94
CA PRO A 143 -12.15 -9.54 -4.91
C PRO A 143 -12.62 -8.86 -6.20
N GLN A 144 -13.83 -9.19 -6.65
CA GLN A 144 -14.38 -8.71 -7.93
C GLN A 144 -14.72 -7.22 -7.91
N ASP A 145 -14.98 -6.66 -6.73
CA ASP A 145 -15.37 -5.28 -6.49
C ASP A 145 -14.16 -4.33 -6.31
N TRP A 146 -12.94 -4.82 -6.52
CA TRP A 146 -11.73 -4.00 -6.43
C TRP A 146 -11.46 -3.17 -7.70
N PRO A 147 -11.05 -1.89 -7.58
CA PRO A 147 -10.99 -1.09 -6.35
C PRO A 147 -12.36 -0.52 -5.96
N ASP A 148 -12.67 -0.54 -4.66
CA ASP A 148 -13.92 -0.03 -4.09
C ASP A 148 -13.78 1.38 -3.48
N ALA A 149 -12.58 1.95 -3.52
CA ALA A 149 -12.25 3.31 -3.09
C ALA A 149 -11.10 3.86 -3.96
N PRO A 150 -10.85 5.18 -3.98
CA PRO A 150 -9.76 5.77 -4.76
C PRO A 150 -8.40 5.12 -4.50
N CYS A 151 -7.59 4.95 -5.54
CA CYS A 151 -6.23 4.43 -5.44
C CYS A 151 -5.23 5.48 -5.91
N GLY A 152 -4.12 5.62 -5.20
CA GLY A 152 -2.97 6.43 -5.59
C GLY A 152 -1.66 5.64 -5.49
N TYR A 153 -0.62 6.15 -6.14
CA TYR A 153 0.71 5.56 -6.12
C TYR A 153 1.77 6.60 -5.72
N LEU A 154 2.63 6.24 -4.78
CA LEU A 154 3.77 7.05 -4.36
C LEU A 154 5.07 6.30 -4.70
N LEU A 155 5.87 6.89 -5.59
CA LEU A 155 7.16 6.36 -6.03
C LEU A 155 8.27 7.11 -5.28
N THR A 156 9.02 6.41 -4.43
CA THR A 156 10.21 6.96 -3.75
C THR A 156 11.49 6.21 -4.10
N ASP A 157 11.36 5.00 -4.64
CA ASP A 157 12.46 4.22 -5.18
C ASP A 157 12.25 3.92 -6.67
N ALA A 158 13.18 4.39 -7.50
CA ALA A 158 13.15 4.23 -8.96
C ALA A 158 13.05 2.77 -9.42
N ARG A 159 13.41 1.80 -8.57
CA ARG A 159 13.20 0.36 -8.86
C ARG A 159 11.73 0.00 -9.10
N HIS A 160 10.79 0.81 -8.64
CA HIS A 160 9.35 0.60 -8.86
C HIS A 160 8.75 1.51 -9.94
N ALA A 161 9.58 2.10 -10.83
CA ALA A 161 9.08 2.96 -11.91
C ALA A 161 8.05 2.26 -12.81
N ASP A 162 8.25 0.97 -13.11
CA ASP A 162 7.29 0.15 -13.85
C ASP A 162 5.92 0.06 -13.13
N CYS A 163 5.93 -0.10 -11.81
CA CYS A 163 4.71 -0.12 -11.00
C CYS A 163 3.99 1.24 -11.04
N ALA A 164 4.73 2.34 -10.89
CA ALA A 164 4.19 3.69 -11.00
C ALA A 164 3.59 3.97 -12.39
N HIS A 165 4.26 3.52 -13.46
CA HIS A 165 3.75 3.61 -14.83
C HIS A 165 2.45 2.82 -14.99
N LEU A 166 2.40 1.58 -14.49
CA LEU A 166 1.19 0.76 -14.49
C LEU A 166 0.04 1.36 -13.64
N ALA A 167 0.35 2.13 -12.60
CA ALA A 167 -0.66 2.87 -11.83
C ALA A 167 -1.24 4.03 -12.66
N ALA A 168 -0.39 4.80 -13.32
CA ALA A 168 -0.80 5.89 -14.21
C ALA A 168 -1.66 5.38 -15.37
N LEU A 169 -1.33 4.22 -15.96
CA LEU A 169 -2.14 3.58 -17.01
C LEU A 169 -3.54 3.15 -16.51
N ARG A 170 -3.72 2.92 -15.21
CA ARG A 170 -5.02 2.68 -14.58
C ARG A 170 -5.78 3.98 -14.25
N GLY A 171 -5.21 5.15 -14.56
CA GLY A 171 -5.77 6.46 -14.23
C GLY A 171 -5.62 6.84 -12.76
N TRP A 172 -4.76 6.17 -12.00
CA TRP A 172 -4.51 6.49 -10.59
C TRP A 172 -3.58 7.71 -10.48
N PRO A 173 -3.83 8.65 -9.56
CA PRO A 173 -2.84 9.70 -9.24
C PRO A 173 -1.50 9.08 -8.85
N VAL A 174 -0.41 9.62 -9.41
CA VAL A 174 0.96 9.18 -9.13
C VAL A 174 1.78 10.38 -8.67
N ALA A 175 2.41 10.25 -7.51
CA ALA A 175 3.41 11.18 -7.02
C ALA A 175 4.79 10.52 -7.13
N ASP A 176 5.69 11.13 -7.89
CA ASP A 176 7.06 10.66 -8.09
C ASP A 176 8.04 11.57 -7.37
N LEU A 177 8.67 11.03 -6.31
CA LEU A 177 9.68 11.72 -5.52
C LEU A 177 11.12 11.32 -5.90
N THR A 178 11.30 10.39 -6.85
CA THR A 178 12.62 9.98 -7.34
C THR A 178 13.27 11.03 -8.24
N THR A 179 12.45 11.89 -8.83
CA THR A 179 12.86 12.94 -9.77
C THR A 179 13.07 14.32 -9.11
N GLY A 180 12.91 14.41 -7.78
CA GLY A 180 12.98 15.67 -7.03
C GLY A 180 14.39 16.29 -6.93
N ARG A 181 14.46 17.63 -6.87
CA ARG A 181 15.70 18.39 -6.65
C ARG A 181 16.32 18.03 -5.28
N THR A 182 17.65 18.04 -5.20
CA THR A 182 18.45 17.73 -3.99
C THR A 182 17.76 18.16 -2.67
N GLY A 183 17.31 17.18 -1.87
CA GLY A 183 16.59 17.39 -0.62
C GLY A 183 15.13 16.90 -0.64
N ALA A 184 14.53 16.71 -1.82
CA ALA A 184 13.23 16.06 -1.98
C ALA A 184 13.36 14.54 -1.77
N GLY A 185 12.50 13.97 -0.93
CA GLY A 185 12.51 12.55 -0.58
C GLY A 185 12.72 12.28 0.92
N GLY A 186 12.72 13.34 1.74
CA GLY A 186 12.64 13.19 3.20
C GLY A 186 11.26 12.69 3.64
N PRO A 187 11.13 12.22 4.89
CA PRO A 187 9.85 11.70 5.41
C PRO A 187 8.72 12.73 5.37
N ALA A 188 9.02 14.02 5.49
CA ALA A 188 8.03 15.09 5.37
C ALA A 188 7.48 15.23 3.94
N ASP A 189 8.31 15.09 2.92
CA ASP A 189 7.86 15.13 1.52
C ASP A 189 7.00 13.91 1.19
N VAL A 190 7.40 12.72 1.68
CA VAL A 190 6.64 11.49 1.55
C VAL A 190 5.27 11.64 2.22
N ALA A 191 5.23 12.16 3.46
CA ALA A 191 4.00 12.39 4.19
C ALA A 191 3.06 13.37 3.45
N ALA A 192 3.60 14.49 2.97
CA ALA A 192 2.82 15.48 2.22
C ALA A 192 2.29 14.93 0.90
N ALA A 193 3.11 14.22 0.12
CA ALA A 193 2.71 13.60 -1.13
C ALA A 193 1.62 12.54 -0.92
N LEU A 194 1.76 11.72 0.13
CA LEU A 194 0.80 10.68 0.49
C LEU A 194 -0.58 11.25 0.79
N LEU A 195 -0.66 12.30 1.61
CA LEU A 195 -1.94 12.94 1.94
C LEU A 195 -2.59 13.59 0.70
N GLY A 196 -1.79 14.17 -0.19
CA GLY A 196 -2.28 14.79 -1.42
C GLY A 196 -2.83 13.82 -2.49
N LEU A 197 -2.49 12.53 -2.44
CA LEU A 197 -2.91 11.54 -3.45
C LEU A 197 -4.40 11.18 -3.39
N VAL A 198 -5.04 11.39 -2.24
CA VAL A 198 -6.42 10.91 -1.98
C VAL A 198 -7.42 12.06 -1.91
N ASP A 199 -6.93 13.30 -1.83
CA ASP A 199 -7.73 14.53 -1.90
C ASP A 199 -7.97 15.01 -3.35
N ALA A 200 -7.33 14.39 -4.35
CA ALA A 200 -7.52 14.75 -5.75
C ALA A 200 -8.91 14.30 -6.24
N PRO A 201 -9.77 15.19 -6.77
CA PRO A 201 -11.06 14.79 -7.30
C PRO A 201 -10.86 13.79 -8.44
N SER A 202 -11.51 12.63 -8.36
CA SER A 202 -11.65 11.70 -9.47
C SER A 202 -12.44 12.42 -10.58
N GLY A 203 -11.74 13.09 -11.50
CA GLY A 203 -12.38 13.79 -12.61
C GLY A 203 -13.08 12.80 -13.55
N PRO A 204 -14.27 13.12 -14.08
CA PRO A 204 -14.92 12.31 -15.10
C PRO A 204 -14.20 12.52 -16.44
N SER A 205 -13.76 11.42 -17.08
CA SER A 205 -13.34 11.47 -18.48
C SER A 205 -14.15 10.46 -19.30
N GLY A 206 -15.23 10.96 -19.89
CA GLY A 206 -15.96 10.34 -21.00
C GLY A 206 -16.54 11.48 -21.85
N PRO A 207 -16.29 11.53 -23.17
CA PRO A 207 -16.75 12.65 -24.00
C PRO A 207 -18.28 12.58 -24.26
N PRO A 208 -18.90 13.72 -24.61
CA PRO A 208 -20.32 13.80 -24.96
C PRO A 208 -20.70 13.10 -26.28
#